data_AF-A0A535MPR1-F1
#
_entry.id   AF-A0A535MPR1-F1
#
_cell.length_a   1.000
_cell.length_b   1.000
_cell.length_c   1.000
_cell.angle_alpha   90.00
_cell.angle_beta   90.00
_cell.angle_gamma   90.00
#
_symmetry.space_group_name_H-M   'P 1'
#
loop_
_entity.id
_entity.type
_entity.pdbx_description
1 polymer ?
#
loop_
_entity_poly.entity_id
_entity_poly.type
_entity_poly.pdbx_seq_one_letter_code
_entity_poly.pdbx_strand_id
1 'polypeptide(L)'
;MTRLAIRLRMYGIGAALAIASLGVVPPVTASAAGATWHVQVGGGNFRQLTSQNRFYPRDITVHPGDTVEFAFAGFHTVTFNPPPAPVLAFFAPNGVTALDTPTTFITSAPNPGGGPGGPPPTPFDVTIGTNLPAGTYHYWCMLHQFMHGVIRVVPTGSPLPKTDAEYQTMAHRQIVADAARATALDARFTRQSAEEEDGAVVGAGDRVVQLLKFYPSSITIRVGEKLTFRSRDLHDPHTVTFGPEPNPRSPIGAIFPSGPGNPKAYDGVAALNSGFLFSDSQADYWHLNLAPQLSTLKQTTTFGVTFTKTGTFNFYCALHGARDDATGAVFGMSGSITVLPAESED
;
A
#
# COMPACT_ATOMS: atom_id res chain seq x y z
N MET A 1 -74.74 12.58 8.01
CA MET A 1 -73.48 13.34 8.24
C MET A 1 -72.51 12.35 8.92
N THR A 2 -71.34 11.94 8.46
CA THR A 2 -70.50 12.22 7.28
C THR A 2 -69.54 11.02 7.09
N ARG A 3 -69.50 10.49 5.87
CA ARG A 3 -68.53 9.63 5.14
C ARG A 3 -67.41 8.86 5.89
N LEU A 4 -67.29 7.56 5.60
CA LEU A 4 -66.01 6.84 5.56
C LEU A 4 -65.95 5.88 4.36
N ALA A 5 -64.81 5.86 3.68
CA ALA A 5 -64.59 5.39 2.33
C ALA A 5 -64.10 3.93 2.22
N ILE A 6 -64.53 3.28 1.14
CA ILE A 6 -64.05 2.02 0.55
C ILE A 6 -62.65 2.23 -0.05
N ARG A 7 -61.71 1.26 0.08
CA ARG A 7 -60.88 0.70 -1.02
C ARG A 7 -60.25 -0.66 -0.63
N LEU A 8 -60.63 -1.68 -1.39
CA LEU A 8 -60.13 -3.05 -1.38
C LEU A 8 -58.76 -3.10 -2.11
N ARG A 9 -57.76 -3.78 -1.55
CA ARG A 9 -56.45 -4.02 -2.20
C ARG A 9 -56.54 -5.27 -3.09
N MET A 10 -56.27 -5.11 -4.38
CA MET A 10 -56.06 -6.20 -5.33
C MET A 10 -54.59 -6.66 -5.28
N TYR A 11 -54.40 -7.98 -5.19
CA TYR A 11 -53.13 -8.66 -5.45
C TYR A 11 -52.95 -8.84 -6.97
N GLY A 12 -51.81 -8.40 -7.49
CA GLY A 12 -51.39 -8.68 -8.86
C GLY A 12 -50.06 -9.44 -8.85
N ILE A 13 -50.11 -10.73 -9.21
CA ILE A 13 -48.95 -11.57 -9.50
C ILE A 13 -48.57 -11.30 -10.96
N GLY A 14 -47.39 -10.71 -11.19
CA GLY A 14 -46.83 -10.52 -12.53
C GLY A 14 -45.66 -11.47 -12.76
N ALA A 15 -45.86 -12.48 -13.62
CA ALA A 15 -44.81 -13.34 -14.13
C ALA A 15 -43.96 -12.59 -15.17
N ALA A 16 -42.64 -12.50 -14.97
CA ALA A 16 -41.71 -11.96 -15.95
C ALA A 16 -41.06 -13.09 -16.75
N LEU A 17 -41.30 -13.07 -18.07
CA LEU A 17 -40.74 -13.94 -19.07
C LEU A 17 -39.23 -13.64 -19.24
N ALA A 18 -38.37 -14.62 -18.97
CA ALA A 18 -36.94 -14.52 -19.30
C ALA A 18 -36.74 -14.88 -20.78
N ILE A 19 -36.54 -13.88 -21.63
CA ILE A 19 -36.06 -14.07 -23.01
C ILE A 19 -34.53 -14.14 -22.93
N ALA A 20 -33.97 -15.33 -23.12
CA ALA A 20 -32.54 -15.52 -23.32
C ALA A 20 -32.17 -15.04 -24.73
N SER A 21 -31.78 -13.77 -24.85
CA SER A 21 -31.12 -13.26 -26.05
C SER A 21 -29.64 -13.65 -26.00
N LEU A 22 -29.24 -14.60 -26.85
CA LEU A 22 -27.85 -14.83 -27.25
C LEU A 22 -27.37 -13.56 -27.99
N GLY A 23 -26.84 -12.60 -27.23
CA GLY A 23 -26.24 -11.40 -27.78
C GLY A 23 -24.91 -11.75 -28.44
N VAL A 24 -24.86 -11.67 -29.76
CA VAL A 24 -23.60 -11.51 -30.50
C VAL A 24 -23.03 -10.17 -30.05
N VAL A 25 -21.92 -10.19 -29.31
CA VAL A 25 -21.18 -8.97 -28.95
C VAL A 25 -20.51 -8.50 -30.24
N PRO A 26 -20.90 -7.36 -30.83
CA PRO A 26 -20.22 -6.85 -32.02
C PRO A 26 -18.75 -6.54 -31.65
N PRO A 27 -17.79 -6.77 -32.56
CA PRO A 27 -16.42 -6.32 -32.34
C PRO A 27 -16.43 -4.82 -32.10
N VAL A 28 -15.79 -4.39 -31.00
CA VAL A 28 -15.61 -2.97 -30.68
C VAL A 28 -14.83 -2.35 -31.83
N THR A 29 -15.42 -1.35 -32.49
CA THR A 29 -14.77 -0.59 -33.57
C THR A 29 -13.44 -0.04 -33.07
N ALA A 30 -12.41 -0.13 -33.90
CA ALA A 30 -11.07 0.37 -33.59
C ALA A 30 -11.14 1.80 -33.02
N SER A 31 -10.42 2.04 -31.92
CA SER A 31 -10.29 3.37 -31.36
C SER A 31 -9.67 4.32 -32.39
N ALA A 32 -10.02 5.61 -32.34
CA ALA A 32 -9.30 6.64 -33.06
C ALA A 32 -7.81 6.57 -32.67
N ALA A 33 -6.91 6.75 -33.64
CA ALA A 33 -5.48 6.79 -33.37
C ALA A 33 -5.19 7.89 -32.31
N GLY A 34 -4.47 7.52 -31.25
CA GLY A 34 -4.20 8.41 -30.12
C GLY A 34 -5.26 8.36 -29.01
N ALA A 35 -5.76 7.16 -28.68
CA ALA A 35 -6.68 6.98 -27.56
C ALA A 35 -5.98 7.24 -26.22
N THR A 36 -6.74 7.58 -25.18
CA THR A 36 -6.24 7.61 -23.80
C THR A 36 -6.91 6.51 -22.98
N TRP A 37 -6.10 5.72 -22.29
CA TRP A 37 -6.52 4.62 -21.42
C TRP A 37 -6.14 4.95 -19.98
N HIS A 38 -7.00 4.62 -19.01
CA HIS A 38 -6.75 5.00 -17.62
C HIS A 38 -6.44 3.79 -16.74
N VAL A 39 -5.37 3.89 -15.95
CA VAL A 39 -4.99 2.92 -14.93
C VAL A 39 -4.82 3.66 -13.60
N GLN A 40 -5.61 3.29 -12.59
CA GLN A 40 -5.38 3.79 -11.24
C GLN A 40 -4.20 3.03 -10.60
N VAL A 41 -3.29 3.78 -9.99
CA VAL A 41 -2.12 3.27 -9.29
C VAL A 41 -2.37 3.30 -7.79
N GLY A 42 -2.71 2.14 -7.24
CA GLY A 42 -2.97 1.98 -5.82
C GLY A 42 -4.39 2.36 -5.41
N GLY A 43 -4.59 2.50 -4.10
CA GLY A 43 -5.85 2.89 -3.49
C GLY A 43 -5.80 2.71 -1.98
N GLY A 44 -6.96 2.77 -1.34
CA GLY A 44 -7.09 2.52 0.10
C GLY A 44 -7.68 3.71 0.84
N ASN A 45 -7.48 3.72 2.15
CA ASN A 45 -8.02 4.74 3.04
C ASN A 45 -7.02 5.02 4.15
N PHE A 46 -6.25 6.10 3.99
CA PHE A 46 -5.25 6.52 4.96
C PHE A 46 -5.83 6.87 6.33
N ARG A 47 -7.08 7.33 6.41
CA ARG A 47 -7.75 7.56 7.71
C ARG A 47 -8.00 6.26 8.46
N GLN A 48 -8.20 5.16 7.72
CA GLN A 48 -8.34 3.82 8.27
C GLN A 48 -7.00 3.06 8.31
N LEU A 49 -5.89 3.71 7.93
CA LEU A 49 -4.56 3.12 7.87
C LEU A 49 -4.52 1.86 6.99
N THR A 50 -5.19 1.93 5.84
CA THR A 50 -5.23 0.86 4.84
C THR A 50 -4.66 1.36 3.52
N SER A 51 -3.84 0.54 2.87
CA SER A 51 -3.31 0.79 1.53
C SER A 51 -3.60 -0.41 0.61
N GLN A 52 -3.86 -0.13 -0.66
CA GLN A 52 -4.05 -1.13 -1.70
C GLN A 52 -2.89 -1.04 -2.69
N ASN A 53 -2.07 -2.08 -2.74
CA ASN A 53 -0.85 -2.10 -3.53
C ASN A 53 -1.09 -2.85 -4.85
N ARG A 54 -1.89 -2.25 -5.74
CA ARG A 54 -2.29 -2.81 -7.03
C ARG A 54 -2.49 -1.74 -8.10
N PHE A 55 -2.29 -2.11 -9.37
CA PHE A 55 -2.77 -1.35 -10.53
C PHE A 55 -4.21 -1.76 -10.88
N TYR A 56 -5.07 -0.80 -11.21
CA TYR A 56 -6.48 -1.01 -11.52
C TYR A 56 -6.90 -0.36 -12.86
N PRO A 57 -7.26 -1.16 -13.88
CA PRO A 57 -7.01 -2.58 -13.92
C PRO A 57 -5.51 -2.88 -13.98
N ARG A 58 -5.13 -4.10 -13.60
CA ARG A 58 -3.74 -4.55 -13.70
C ARG A 58 -3.25 -4.67 -15.14
N ASP A 59 -4.15 -5.04 -16.04
CA ASP A 59 -3.84 -5.42 -17.41
C ASP A 59 -4.73 -4.66 -18.36
N ILE A 60 -4.14 -4.04 -19.38
CA ILE A 60 -4.87 -3.42 -20.49
C ILE A 60 -4.30 -3.86 -21.84
N THR A 61 -5.09 -3.66 -22.89
CA THR A 61 -4.69 -3.91 -24.28
C THR A 61 -4.95 -2.64 -25.09
N VAL A 62 -3.93 -2.18 -25.81
CA VAL A 62 -3.90 -0.87 -26.48
C VAL A 62 -3.27 -1.00 -27.87
N HIS A 63 -3.34 0.08 -28.65
CA HIS A 63 -2.65 0.18 -29.94
C HIS A 63 -1.36 1.02 -29.84
N PRO A 64 -0.41 0.85 -30.78
CA PRO A 64 0.65 1.84 -30.99
C PRO A 64 0.08 3.24 -31.22
N GLY A 65 0.68 4.25 -30.59
CA GLY A 65 0.24 5.65 -30.65
C GLY A 65 -0.77 6.05 -29.58
N ASP A 66 -1.32 5.11 -28.80
CA ASP A 66 -2.19 5.43 -27.66
C ASP A 66 -1.38 5.99 -26.47
N THR A 67 -2.08 6.60 -25.51
CA THR A 67 -1.52 7.03 -24.22
C THR A 67 -2.18 6.24 -23.10
N VAL A 68 -1.39 5.86 -22.10
CA VAL A 68 -1.89 5.30 -20.83
C VAL A 68 -1.63 6.31 -19.72
N GLU A 69 -2.70 6.87 -19.17
CA GLU A 69 -2.68 7.74 -18.00
C GLU A 69 -2.67 6.88 -16.72
N PHE A 70 -1.64 7.04 -15.90
CA PHE A 70 -1.53 6.42 -14.60
C PHE A 70 -1.91 7.39 -13.48
N ALA A 71 -3.11 7.25 -12.93
CA ALA A 71 -3.65 8.12 -11.88
C ALA A 71 -3.32 7.56 -10.48
N PHE A 72 -2.51 8.27 -9.70
CA PHE A 72 -2.04 7.77 -8.39
C PHE A 72 -3.07 7.94 -7.28
N ALA A 73 -3.22 6.90 -6.47
CA ALA A 73 -4.03 6.87 -5.25
C ALA A 73 -3.23 6.25 -4.10
N GLY A 74 -1.99 6.71 -3.92
CA GLY A 74 -1.08 6.28 -2.87
C GLY A 74 0.38 6.44 -3.28
N PHE A 75 1.32 6.09 -2.40
CA PHE A 75 2.75 6.21 -2.65
C PHE A 75 3.25 5.04 -3.49
N HIS A 76 3.31 5.23 -4.81
CA HIS A 76 3.64 4.19 -5.78
C HIS A 76 4.53 4.72 -6.90
N THR A 77 5.06 3.81 -7.71
CA THR A 77 5.72 4.13 -8.98
C THR A 77 5.09 3.34 -10.13
N VAL A 78 5.35 3.81 -11.35
CA VAL A 78 5.15 3.05 -12.59
C VAL A 78 6.50 2.94 -13.28
N THR A 79 7.01 1.72 -13.42
CA THR A 79 8.37 1.49 -13.90
C THR A 79 8.40 0.38 -14.96
N PHE A 80 8.95 0.67 -16.13
CA PHE A 80 9.20 -0.27 -17.22
C PHE A 80 10.70 -0.49 -17.37
N ASN A 81 11.12 -1.73 -17.59
CA ASN A 81 12.52 -2.09 -17.89
C ASN A 81 13.56 -1.44 -16.95
N PRO A 82 13.41 -1.53 -15.61
CA PRO A 82 14.37 -0.93 -14.70
C PRO A 82 15.77 -1.54 -14.88
N PRO A 83 16.84 -0.73 -14.89
CA PRO A 83 18.19 -1.26 -14.75
C PRO A 83 18.39 -1.89 -13.36
N PRO A 84 19.39 -2.76 -13.17
CA PRO A 84 19.77 -3.23 -11.84
C PRO A 84 20.24 -2.06 -10.97
N ALA A 85 19.42 -1.65 -10.01
CA ALA A 85 19.71 -0.60 -9.05
C ALA A 85 18.91 -0.81 -7.77
N PRO A 86 19.38 -0.30 -6.61
CA PRO A 86 18.60 -0.32 -5.38
C PRO A 86 17.36 0.58 -5.52
N VAL A 87 16.30 0.27 -4.76
CA VAL A 87 15.00 0.95 -4.85
C VAL A 87 15.09 2.48 -4.80
N LEU A 88 16.03 3.02 -4.00
CA LEU A 88 16.25 4.45 -3.83
C LEU A 88 16.65 5.17 -5.13
N ALA A 89 17.25 4.47 -6.10
CA ALA A 89 17.59 5.02 -7.40
C ALA A 89 16.35 5.36 -8.25
N PHE A 90 15.20 4.77 -7.94
CA PHE A 90 13.94 4.99 -8.66
C PHE A 90 13.07 6.08 -8.03
N PHE A 91 13.58 6.80 -7.03
CA PHE A 91 12.83 7.88 -6.38
C PHE A 91 12.87 9.19 -7.18
N ALA A 92 13.78 9.30 -8.14
CA ALA A 92 13.81 10.38 -9.11
C ALA A 92 13.22 9.90 -10.45
N PRO A 93 12.29 10.65 -11.07
CA PRO A 93 11.82 10.31 -12.40
C PRO A 93 12.97 10.48 -13.40
N ASN A 94 13.02 9.62 -14.42
CA ASN A 94 14.03 9.76 -15.48
C ASN A 94 13.60 10.72 -16.61
N GLY A 95 12.39 11.28 -16.52
CA GLY A 95 11.83 12.23 -17.49
C GLY A 95 11.37 11.59 -18.81
N VAL A 96 11.46 10.26 -18.95
CA VAL A 96 11.02 9.53 -20.14
C VAL A 96 9.55 9.17 -19.98
N THR A 97 8.73 9.52 -20.98
CA THR A 97 7.27 9.28 -20.97
C THR A 97 6.79 8.53 -22.21
N ALA A 98 7.68 8.08 -23.10
CA ALA A 98 7.33 7.32 -24.29
C ALA A 98 7.94 5.91 -24.23
N LEU A 99 7.11 4.88 -24.37
CA LEU A 99 7.53 3.49 -24.54
C LEU A 99 7.76 3.24 -26.03
N ASP A 100 8.91 3.66 -26.54
CA ASP A 100 9.24 3.59 -27.97
C ASP A 100 9.89 2.28 -28.41
N THR A 101 10.54 1.58 -27.47
CA THR A 101 11.20 0.30 -27.72
C THR A 101 10.89 -0.71 -26.62
N PRO A 102 11.04 -2.02 -26.88
CA PRO A 102 10.86 -3.04 -25.85
C PRO A 102 11.77 -2.94 -24.64
N THR A 103 12.88 -2.20 -24.74
CA THR A 103 13.85 -2.03 -23.66
C THR A 103 13.87 -0.61 -23.10
N THR A 104 12.94 0.28 -23.49
CA THR A 104 12.93 1.65 -22.97
C THR A 104 12.70 1.62 -21.46
N PHE A 105 13.65 2.16 -20.71
CA PHE A 105 13.52 2.37 -19.27
C PHE A 105 12.65 3.60 -19.01
N ILE A 106 11.57 3.40 -18.29
CA ILE A 106 10.64 4.46 -17.88
C ILE A 106 10.45 4.31 -16.38
N THR A 107 10.52 5.41 -15.64
CA THR A 107 10.10 5.40 -14.24
C THR A 107 9.43 6.71 -13.87
N SER A 108 8.25 6.61 -13.27
CA SER A 108 7.64 7.74 -12.58
C SER A 108 8.42 8.04 -11.30
N ALA A 109 8.30 9.26 -10.78
CA ALA A 109 8.62 9.52 -9.39
C ALA A 109 7.62 8.77 -8.49
N PRO A 110 8.00 8.40 -7.25
CA PRO A 110 7.05 8.06 -6.22
C PRO A 110 6.13 9.25 -5.99
N ASN A 111 4.87 9.13 -6.38
CA ASN A 111 3.93 10.23 -6.19
C ASN A 111 3.23 10.01 -4.85
N PRO A 112 3.45 10.85 -3.82
CA PRO A 112 2.72 10.76 -2.58
C PRO A 112 1.29 11.17 -2.87
N GLY A 113 0.43 10.19 -3.21
CA GLY A 113 -0.98 10.43 -3.42
C GLY A 113 -1.55 11.23 -2.26
N GLY A 114 -1.83 12.52 -2.53
CA GLY A 114 -2.44 13.54 -1.67
C GLY A 114 -2.59 13.15 -0.20
N GLY A 115 -1.50 13.21 0.57
CA GLY A 115 -1.60 13.24 2.03
C GLY A 115 -2.57 14.34 2.47
N PRO A 116 -3.16 14.29 3.68
CA PRO A 116 -4.18 15.25 4.09
C PRO A 116 -3.73 16.70 3.88
N GLY A 117 -4.36 17.42 2.94
CA GLY A 117 -4.06 18.83 2.61
C GLY A 117 -3.08 19.06 1.44
N GLY A 118 -2.54 18.02 0.81
CA GLY A 118 -1.73 18.14 -0.41
C GLY A 118 -2.57 18.28 -1.70
N PRO A 119 -2.03 18.87 -2.78
CA PRO A 119 -2.70 18.85 -4.07
C PRO A 119 -2.92 17.41 -4.55
N PRO A 120 -3.95 17.16 -5.39
CA PRO A 120 -4.11 15.86 -6.03
C PRO A 120 -2.82 15.47 -6.76
N PRO A 121 -2.41 14.20 -6.68
CA PRO A 121 -1.21 13.74 -7.37
C PRO A 121 -1.38 13.92 -8.88
N THR A 122 -0.38 14.52 -9.54
CA THR A 122 -0.37 14.60 -11.00
C THR A 122 -0.31 13.18 -11.59
N PRO A 123 -1.16 12.85 -12.58
CA PRO A 123 -1.05 11.60 -13.32
C PRO A 123 0.33 11.45 -13.99
N PHE A 124 0.71 10.20 -14.29
CA PHE A 124 1.90 9.89 -15.09
C PHE A 124 1.47 9.28 -16.41
N ASP A 125 1.71 9.99 -17.50
CA ASP A 125 1.30 9.55 -18.83
C ASP A 125 2.43 8.80 -19.53
N VAL A 126 2.10 7.64 -20.09
CA VAL A 126 3.01 6.86 -20.93
C VAL A 126 2.41 6.76 -22.33
N THR A 127 3.06 7.40 -23.29
CA THR A 127 2.73 7.24 -24.71
C THR A 127 3.29 5.92 -25.23
N ILE A 128 2.46 5.13 -25.91
CA ILE A 128 2.86 3.92 -26.61
C ILE A 128 3.44 4.33 -27.95
N GLY A 129 4.73 4.06 -28.18
CA GLY A 129 5.41 4.48 -29.41
C GLY A 129 4.70 3.96 -30.65
N THR A 130 4.58 4.80 -31.68
CA THR A 130 3.87 4.46 -32.94
C THR A 130 4.50 3.28 -33.69
N ASN A 131 5.80 3.05 -33.47
CA ASN A 131 6.56 1.94 -34.04
C ASN A 131 6.84 0.83 -33.03
N LEU A 132 6.28 0.91 -31.82
CA LEU A 132 6.46 -0.13 -30.81
C LEU A 132 5.83 -1.43 -31.33
N PRO A 133 6.57 -2.55 -31.38
CA PRO A 133 6.04 -3.82 -31.86
C PRO A 133 4.81 -4.28 -31.06
N ALA A 134 3.97 -5.11 -31.69
CA ALA A 134 2.98 -5.85 -30.92
C ALA A 134 3.69 -6.76 -29.90
N GLY A 135 3.19 -6.81 -28.68
CA GLY A 135 3.89 -7.49 -27.59
C GLY A 135 3.26 -7.29 -26.23
N THR A 136 3.88 -7.89 -25.21
CA THR A 136 3.52 -7.71 -23.80
C THR A 136 4.61 -6.92 -23.11
N TYR A 137 4.25 -5.79 -22.52
CA TYR A 137 5.16 -4.87 -21.87
C TYR A 137 4.81 -4.82 -20.38
N HIS A 138 5.74 -5.28 -19.56
CA HIS A 138 5.55 -5.38 -18.11
C HIS A 138 5.90 -4.06 -17.44
N TYR A 139 5.09 -3.68 -16.46
CA TYR A 139 5.39 -2.55 -15.58
C TYR A 139 5.16 -2.92 -14.13
N TRP A 140 5.89 -2.24 -13.26
CA TRP A 140 6.05 -2.59 -11.86
C TRP A 140 6.02 -1.34 -11.00
N CYS A 141 5.55 -1.46 -9.76
CA CYS A 141 5.80 -0.46 -8.73
C CYS A 141 7.02 -0.91 -7.92
N MET A 142 8.12 -0.15 -7.98
CA MET A 142 9.41 -0.50 -7.35
C MET A 142 9.39 -0.51 -5.82
N LEU A 143 8.28 -0.11 -5.20
CA LEU A 143 8.11 -0.08 -3.75
C LEU A 143 7.46 -1.36 -3.22
N HIS A 144 6.46 -1.89 -3.93
CA HIS A 144 5.62 -2.98 -3.43
C HIS A 144 5.77 -4.23 -4.29
N GLN A 145 6.44 -5.25 -3.76
CA GLN A 145 6.94 -6.40 -4.50
C GLN A 145 5.91 -7.24 -5.29
N PHE A 146 4.62 -7.10 -4.99
CA PHE A 146 3.55 -7.83 -5.70
C PHE A 146 2.75 -6.96 -6.67
N MET A 147 3.10 -5.68 -6.79
CA MET A 147 2.39 -4.71 -7.61
C MET A 147 3.04 -4.60 -8.99
N HIS A 148 2.49 -5.37 -9.93
CA HIS A 148 2.89 -5.39 -11.33
C HIS A 148 1.69 -5.52 -12.24
N GLY A 149 1.84 -5.11 -13.48
CA GLY A 149 0.83 -5.23 -14.52
C GLY A 149 1.44 -5.36 -15.90
N VAL A 150 0.58 -5.49 -16.91
CA VAL A 150 1.01 -5.54 -18.31
C VAL A 150 0.19 -4.64 -19.20
N ILE A 151 0.88 -4.00 -20.15
CA ILE A 151 0.27 -3.40 -21.33
C ILE A 151 0.49 -4.37 -22.48
N ARG A 152 -0.59 -4.87 -23.07
CA ARG A 152 -0.54 -5.65 -24.30
C ARG A 152 -0.73 -4.71 -25.48
N VAL A 153 0.26 -4.61 -26.35
CA VAL A 153 0.18 -3.82 -27.57
C VAL A 153 -0.19 -4.76 -28.71
N VAL A 154 -1.27 -4.46 -29.41
CA VAL A 154 -1.73 -5.24 -30.58
C VAL A 154 -1.54 -4.42 -31.86
N PRO A 155 -1.41 -5.06 -33.04
CA PRO A 155 -1.22 -4.32 -34.29
C PRO A 155 -2.33 -3.29 -34.52
N THR A 156 -1.97 -2.14 -35.10
CA THR A 156 -2.93 -1.07 -35.43
C THR A 156 -4.12 -1.62 -36.23
N GLY A 157 -5.33 -1.24 -35.83
CA GLY A 157 -6.57 -1.70 -36.46
C GLY A 157 -7.06 -3.08 -36.00
N SER A 158 -6.30 -3.80 -35.18
CA SER A 158 -6.79 -5.03 -34.54
C SER A 158 -7.92 -4.72 -33.56
N PRO A 159 -8.96 -5.57 -33.44
CA PRO A 159 -10.00 -5.36 -32.45
C PRO A 159 -9.41 -5.42 -31.03
N LEU A 160 -9.84 -4.49 -30.18
CA LEU A 160 -9.48 -4.50 -28.76
C LEU A 160 -10.49 -5.35 -27.97
N PRO A 161 -10.04 -6.08 -26.94
CA PRO A 161 -10.92 -6.96 -26.16
C PRO A 161 -11.88 -6.20 -25.26
N LYS A 162 -11.62 -4.92 -24.97
CA LYS A 162 -12.39 -4.01 -24.11
C LYS A 162 -12.19 -2.57 -24.53
N THR A 163 -13.20 -1.76 -24.27
CA THR A 163 -13.13 -0.29 -24.24
C THR A 163 -12.51 0.20 -22.93
N ASP A 164 -12.07 1.46 -22.88
CA ASP A 164 -11.59 2.06 -21.63
C ASP A 164 -12.68 2.08 -20.56
N ALA A 165 -13.93 2.38 -20.93
CA ALA A 165 -15.07 2.36 -19.99
C ALA A 165 -15.31 0.98 -19.33
N GLU A 166 -15.10 -0.11 -20.07
CA GLU A 166 -15.16 -1.46 -19.52
C GLU A 166 -13.99 -1.75 -18.59
N TYR A 167 -12.78 -1.27 -18.90
CA TYR A 167 -11.63 -1.33 -18.00
C TYR A 167 -11.87 -0.51 -16.73
N GLN A 168 -12.46 0.69 -16.80
CA GLN A 168 -12.81 1.51 -15.63
C GLN A 168 -13.86 0.82 -14.76
N THR A 169 -14.86 0.18 -15.37
CA THR A 169 -15.86 -0.62 -14.64
C THR A 169 -15.19 -1.78 -13.91
N MET A 170 -14.22 -2.45 -14.53
CA MET A 170 -13.45 -3.51 -13.90
C MET A 170 -12.57 -2.99 -12.76
N ALA A 171 -11.87 -1.87 -12.97
CA ALA A 171 -11.05 -1.20 -11.97
C ALA A 171 -11.85 -0.88 -10.71
N HIS A 172 -13.03 -0.25 -10.87
CA HIS A 172 -13.90 0.09 -9.76
C HIS A 172 -14.33 -1.14 -8.94
N ARG A 173 -14.72 -2.23 -9.62
CA ARG A 173 -15.07 -3.49 -8.94
C ARG A 173 -13.90 -4.07 -8.15
N GLN A 174 -12.68 -4.02 -8.70
CA GLN A 174 -11.48 -4.50 -8.03
C GLN A 174 -11.15 -3.64 -6.80
N ILE A 175 -11.20 -2.31 -6.90
CA ILE A 175 -10.97 -1.38 -5.79
C ILE A 175 -11.94 -1.63 -4.64
N VAL A 176 -13.24 -1.80 -4.94
CA VAL A 176 -14.27 -2.09 -3.93
C VAL A 176 -14.02 -3.46 -3.27
N ALA A 177 -13.65 -4.48 -4.05
CA ALA A 177 -13.34 -5.80 -3.52
C ALA A 177 -12.10 -5.78 -2.61
N ASP A 178 -11.04 -5.08 -3.01
CA ASP A 178 -9.81 -4.96 -2.23
C ASP A 178 -10.01 -4.06 -0.98
N ALA A 179 -10.95 -3.11 -1.00
CA ALA A 179 -11.38 -2.37 0.20
C ALA A 179 -12.13 -3.28 1.20
N ALA A 180 -13.08 -4.10 0.73
CA ALA A 180 -13.76 -5.07 1.59
C ALA A 180 -12.79 -6.10 2.18
N ARG A 181 -11.81 -6.53 1.38
CA ARG A 181 -10.70 -7.39 1.82
C ARG A 181 -9.89 -6.73 2.94
N ALA A 182 -9.59 -5.43 2.84
CA ALA A 182 -8.91 -4.68 3.90
C ALA A 182 -9.67 -4.72 5.22
N THR A 183 -10.98 -4.45 5.19
CA THR A 183 -11.84 -4.52 6.38
C THR A 183 -11.84 -5.93 7.00
N ALA A 184 -11.92 -6.98 6.17
CA ALA A 184 -11.92 -8.36 6.66
C ALA A 184 -10.58 -8.75 7.28
N LEU A 185 -9.46 -8.34 6.68
CA LEU A 185 -8.11 -8.58 7.21
C LEU A 185 -7.90 -7.83 8.53
N ASP A 186 -8.28 -6.55 8.60
CA ASP A 186 -8.20 -5.72 9.81
C ASP A 186 -8.92 -6.40 10.98
N ALA A 187 -10.19 -6.78 10.78
CA ALA A 187 -10.97 -7.50 11.79
C ALA A 187 -10.33 -8.83 12.20
N ARG A 188 -9.68 -9.55 11.26
CA ARG A 188 -8.98 -10.80 11.56
C ARG A 188 -7.77 -10.54 12.46
N PHE A 189 -6.91 -9.59 12.10
CA PHE A 189 -5.72 -9.26 12.88
C PHE A 189 -6.06 -8.70 14.25
N THR A 190 -7.12 -7.89 14.39
CA THR A 190 -7.62 -7.44 15.70
C THR A 190 -8.01 -8.61 16.60
N ARG A 191 -8.72 -9.62 16.07
CA ARG A 191 -9.07 -10.81 16.87
C ARG A 191 -7.84 -11.62 17.25
N GLN A 192 -6.97 -11.90 16.27
CA GLN A 192 -5.73 -12.67 16.50
C GLN A 192 -4.82 -12.01 17.53
N SER A 193 -4.70 -10.68 17.52
CA SER A 193 -3.87 -9.97 18.50
C SER A 193 -4.45 -9.95 19.92
N ALA A 194 -5.75 -10.17 20.07
CA ALA A 194 -6.35 -10.31 21.40
C ALA A 194 -6.07 -11.69 22.02
N GLU A 195 -5.64 -12.66 21.20
CA GLU A 195 -5.33 -14.03 21.60
C GLU A 195 -3.82 -14.29 21.74
N GLU A 196 -2.96 -13.40 21.20
CA GLU A 196 -1.50 -13.53 21.27
C GLU A 196 -0.99 -13.01 22.63
N GLU A 197 -0.49 -13.91 23.47
CA GLU A 197 0.21 -13.56 24.70
C GLU A 197 1.65 -13.08 24.37
N ASP A 198 2.11 -12.00 25.02
CA ASP A 198 3.48 -11.45 24.96
C ASP A 198 4.01 -10.97 23.58
N GLY A 199 3.11 -10.69 22.64
CA GLY A 199 3.46 -10.29 21.28
C GLY A 199 2.69 -9.07 20.77
N ALA A 200 3.29 -8.36 19.81
CA ALA A 200 2.60 -7.35 19.02
C ALA A 200 2.96 -7.49 17.54
N VAL A 201 2.01 -7.18 16.67
CA VAL A 201 2.22 -7.09 15.23
C VAL A 201 2.49 -5.65 14.84
N VAL A 202 3.45 -5.46 13.94
CA VAL A 202 3.87 -4.16 13.40
C VAL A 202 3.74 -4.19 11.88
N GLY A 203 2.63 -3.64 11.38
CA GLY A 203 2.26 -3.77 9.98
C GLY A 203 1.76 -5.17 9.65
N ALA A 204 0.73 -5.25 8.82
CA ALA A 204 0.12 -6.51 8.43
C ALA A 204 -0.48 -6.41 7.04
N GLY A 205 -0.78 -7.55 6.42
CA GLY A 205 -1.48 -7.56 5.15
C GLY A 205 -1.41 -8.88 4.43
N ASP A 206 -1.61 -8.81 3.13
CA ASP A 206 -1.37 -9.88 2.19
C ASP A 206 -0.81 -9.31 0.88
N ARG A 207 -0.74 -10.09 -0.19
CA ARG A 207 -0.10 -9.68 -1.45
C ARG A 207 -0.80 -8.54 -2.21
N VAL A 208 -1.92 -8.02 -1.73
CA VAL A 208 -2.63 -6.90 -2.38
C VAL A 208 -2.92 -5.78 -1.39
N VAL A 209 -3.36 -6.12 -0.19
CA VAL A 209 -3.79 -5.13 0.79
C VAL A 209 -2.81 -5.08 1.95
N GLN A 210 -2.60 -3.86 2.43
CA GLN A 210 -1.73 -3.53 3.53
C GLN A 210 -2.49 -2.78 4.63
N LEU A 211 -2.13 -3.08 5.87
CA LEU A 211 -2.67 -2.51 7.09
C LEU A 211 -1.51 -1.84 7.84
N LEU A 212 -1.48 -0.52 7.81
CA LEU A 212 -0.46 0.33 8.43
C LEU A 212 -0.76 0.52 9.92
N LYS A 213 -0.81 -0.57 10.68
CA LYS A 213 -1.28 -0.60 12.07
C LYS A 213 -0.42 -1.46 12.98
N PHE A 214 -0.49 -1.17 14.27
CA PHE A 214 -0.04 -2.07 15.33
C PHE A 214 -1.22 -2.90 15.84
N TYR A 215 -0.98 -4.18 16.12
CA TYR A 215 -1.98 -5.06 16.74
C TYR A 215 -1.40 -5.78 17.97
N PRO A 216 -1.95 -5.57 19.19
CA PRO A 216 -2.88 -4.49 19.50
C PRO A 216 -2.17 -3.12 19.46
N SER A 217 -2.93 -2.04 19.32
CA SER A 217 -2.38 -0.68 19.39
C SER A 217 -2.26 -0.15 20.82
N SER A 218 -2.82 -0.87 21.80
CA SER A 218 -2.65 -0.58 23.22
C SER A 218 -2.23 -1.87 23.93
N ILE A 219 -1.13 -1.79 24.67
CA ILE A 219 -0.49 -2.95 25.28
C ILE A 219 -0.29 -2.64 26.77
N THR A 220 -0.46 -3.64 27.62
CA THR A 220 -0.11 -3.56 29.04
C THR A 220 0.88 -4.66 29.37
N ILE A 221 2.00 -4.28 29.99
CA ILE A 221 3.08 -5.18 30.44
C ILE A 221 3.59 -4.69 31.79
N ARG A 222 4.53 -5.43 32.40
CA ARG A 222 5.23 -5.05 33.63
C ARG A 222 6.68 -4.66 33.35
N VAL A 223 7.28 -3.92 34.28
CA VAL A 223 8.73 -3.67 34.29
C VAL A 223 9.48 -5.01 34.25
N GLY A 224 10.45 -5.12 33.35
CA GLY A 224 11.26 -6.32 33.16
C GLY A 224 10.70 -7.34 32.15
N GLU A 225 9.41 -7.29 31.83
CA GLU A 225 8.83 -8.15 30.78
C GLU A 225 9.35 -7.76 29.40
N LYS A 226 9.52 -8.78 28.55
CA LYS A 226 9.97 -8.60 27.17
C LYS A 226 8.76 -8.58 26.23
N LEU A 227 8.53 -7.44 25.59
CA LEU A 227 7.58 -7.32 24.49
C LEU A 227 8.29 -7.58 23.16
N THR A 228 7.74 -8.47 22.32
CA THR A 228 8.27 -8.73 20.98
C THR A 228 7.31 -8.29 19.90
N PHE A 229 7.75 -7.34 19.08
CA PHE A 229 7.09 -6.92 17.86
C PHE A 229 7.49 -7.79 16.68
N ARG A 230 6.53 -8.15 15.83
CA ARG A 230 6.73 -8.98 14.64
C ARG A 230 6.07 -8.33 13.43
N SER A 231 6.85 -8.09 12.39
CA SER A 231 6.29 -7.60 11.12
C SER A 231 5.54 -8.73 10.42
N ARG A 232 4.30 -8.43 10.01
CA ARG A 232 3.47 -9.30 9.17
C ARG A 232 3.12 -8.62 7.85
N ASP A 233 3.75 -7.48 7.57
CA ASP A 233 3.61 -6.77 6.32
C ASP A 233 4.47 -7.43 5.23
N LEU A 234 3.95 -7.45 4.01
CA LEU A 234 4.64 -8.01 2.86
C LEU A 234 5.03 -6.94 1.84
N HIS A 235 4.71 -5.66 2.10
CA HIS A 235 4.95 -4.56 1.19
C HIS A 235 5.96 -3.59 1.78
N ASP A 236 5.66 -2.97 2.92
CA ASP A 236 6.50 -1.91 3.47
C ASP A 236 7.34 -2.37 4.65
N PRO A 237 8.49 -1.70 4.89
CA PRO A 237 9.18 -1.84 6.16
C PRO A 237 8.45 -1.02 7.23
N HIS A 238 8.61 -1.41 8.49
CA HIS A 238 8.03 -0.69 9.62
C HIS A 238 9.03 -0.49 10.74
N THR A 239 8.80 0.48 11.61
CA THR A 239 9.57 0.64 12.85
C THR A 239 8.67 0.58 14.07
N VAL A 240 9.31 0.35 15.22
CA VAL A 240 8.79 0.65 16.54
C VAL A 240 9.66 1.76 17.11
N THR A 241 9.09 2.96 17.22
CA THR A 241 9.83 4.16 17.61
C THR A 241 9.24 4.80 18.86
N PHE A 242 10.08 5.04 19.87
CA PHE A 242 9.77 5.78 21.09
C PHE A 242 10.56 7.08 21.12
N GLY A 243 9.91 8.19 21.48
CA GLY A 243 10.55 9.51 21.51
C GLY A 243 10.81 10.10 20.12
N PRO A 244 11.57 11.21 20.03
CA PRO A 244 11.89 11.86 18.77
C PRO A 244 12.79 11.00 17.88
N GLU A 245 12.59 11.04 16.57
CA GLU A 245 13.51 10.44 15.60
C GLU A 245 14.59 11.47 15.22
N PRO A 246 15.89 11.11 15.16
CA PRO A 246 16.98 12.08 14.98
C PRO A 246 16.92 12.89 13.67
N ASN A 247 16.21 12.43 12.65
CA ASN A 247 16.04 13.09 11.37
C ASN A 247 14.61 12.91 10.79
N PRO A 248 13.63 13.71 11.25
CA PRO A 248 12.23 13.60 10.80
C PRO A 248 12.02 13.94 9.32
N ARG A 249 13.08 14.32 8.58
CA ARG A 249 13.06 14.67 7.15
C ARG A 249 13.72 13.63 6.26
N SER A 250 14.25 12.53 6.80
CA SER A 250 14.85 11.46 6.01
C SER A 250 14.37 10.09 6.45
N PRO A 251 13.53 9.39 5.66
CA PRO A 251 13.15 8.01 5.95
C PRO A 251 14.36 7.05 6.00
N ILE A 252 15.54 7.49 5.53
CA ILE A 252 16.81 6.75 5.62
C ILE A 252 17.38 6.75 7.05
N GLY A 253 17.07 7.77 7.87
CA GLY A 253 17.53 7.85 9.27
C GLY A 253 16.98 6.72 10.16
N ALA A 254 15.74 6.31 9.91
CA ALA A 254 15.03 5.28 10.65
C ALA A 254 15.37 3.83 10.21
N ILE A 255 16.23 3.67 9.19
CA ILE A 255 16.62 2.35 8.67
C ILE A 255 17.38 1.55 9.73
N PHE A 256 18.27 2.20 10.47
CA PHE A 256 19.11 1.55 11.45
C PHE A 256 18.52 1.63 12.86
N PRO A 257 18.66 0.58 13.68
CA PRO A 257 18.30 0.64 15.08
C PRO A 257 19.10 1.74 15.81
N SER A 258 18.46 2.45 16.73
CA SER A 258 19.10 3.50 17.54
C SER A 258 18.52 3.58 18.95
N GLY A 259 19.30 4.15 19.88
CA GLY A 259 18.93 4.30 21.29
C GLY A 259 19.80 3.47 22.25
N PRO A 260 19.61 3.63 23.59
CA PRO A 260 20.40 2.93 24.59
C PRO A 260 20.27 1.41 24.50
N GLY A 261 21.33 0.67 24.87
CA GLY A 261 21.30 -0.80 24.93
C GLY A 261 21.13 -1.51 23.57
N ASN A 262 21.30 -0.78 22.46
CA ASN A 262 21.32 -1.23 21.06
C ASN A 262 20.39 -2.42 20.71
N PRO A 263 19.09 -2.19 20.49
CA PRO A 263 18.12 -1.49 21.33
C PRO A 263 17.26 -2.58 22.02
N LYS A 264 17.63 -3.03 23.22
CA LYS A 264 16.91 -4.11 23.93
C LYS A 264 16.13 -3.64 25.16
N ALA A 265 16.37 -2.42 25.62
CA ALA A 265 15.74 -1.86 26.80
C ALA A 265 15.37 -0.39 26.57
N TYR A 266 14.20 -0.01 27.07
CA TYR A 266 13.70 1.36 27.06
C TYR A 266 13.59 1.88 28.49
N ASP A 267 14.21 3.02 28.75
CA ASP A 267 14.31 3.65 30.07
C ASP A 267 13.23 4.70 30.35
N GLY A 268 12.27 4.83 29.42
CA GLY A 268 11.20 5.82 29.47
C GLY A 268 11.63 7.25 29.11
N VAL A 269 12.89 7.48 28.73
CA VAL A 269 13.44 8.83 28.53
C VAL A 269 14.15 8.96 27.18
N ALA A 270 15.18 8.16 26.95
CA ALA A 270 16.00 8.29 25.74
C ALA A 270 15.28 7.69 24.52
N ALA A 271 15.33 8.38 23.38
CA ALA A 271 14.72 7.90 22.15
C ALA A 271 15.22 6.50 21.77
N LEU A 272 14.33 5.68 21.21
CA LEU A 272 14.59 4.31 20.82
C LEU A 272 13.90 4.01 19.49
N ASN A 273 14.61 3.40 18.55
CA ASN A 273 14.05 2.98 17.26
C ASN A 273 14.54 1.57 16.95
N SER A 274 13.63 0.70 16.52
CA SER A 274 13.93 -0.67 16.14
C SER A 274 14.82 -0.81 14.89
N GLY A 275 14.94 0.24 14.08
CA GLY A 275 15.30 0.13 12.69
C GLY A 275 14.15 -0.46 11.87
N PHE A 276 14.33 -0.52 10.55
CA PHE A 276 13.33 -1.10 9.66
C PHE A 276 13.18 -2.61 9.92
N LEU A 277 11.93 -3.04 10.08
CA LEU A 277 11.51 -4.43 10.16
C LEU A 277 10.90 -4.84 8.81
N PHE A 278 11.60 -5.71 8.10
CA PHE A 278 11.24 -6.18 6.75
C PHE A 278 11.80 -7.59 6.53
N SER A 279 11.25 -8.32 5.58
CA SER A 279 11.65 -9.69 5.21
C SER A 279 12.78 -9.73 4.19
N ASP A 280 13.44 -10.89 4.04
CA ASP A 280 14.42 -11.13 2.98
C ASP A 280 13.83 -10.88 1.59
N SER A 281 12.59 -11.32 1.36
CA SER A 281 11.87 -11.07 0.09
C SER A 281 11.79 -9.57 -0.25
N GLN A 282 11.53 -8.71 0.75
CA GLN A 282 11.50 -7.27 0.55
C GLN A 282 12.91 -6.72 0.31
N ALA A 283 13.92 -7.19 1.04
CA ALA A 283 15.32 -6.81 0.86
C ALA A 283 15.82 -7.11 -0.56
N ASP A 284 15.49 -8.30 -1.06
CA ASP A 284 15.80 -8.78 -2.40
C ASP A 284 15.06 -7.95 -3.44
N TYR A 285 13.76 -7.73 -3.25
CA TYR A 285 12.95 -6.93 -4.17
C TYR A 285 13.47 -5.50 -4.34
N TRP A 286 13.94 -4.88 -3.24
CA TRP A 286 14.51 -3.54 -3.26
C TRP A 286 15.98 -3.49 -3.68
N HIS A 287 16.57 -4.64 -4.02
CA HIS A 287 17.99 -4.81 -4.35
C HIS A 287 18.91 -4.08 -3.33
N LEU A 288 18.63 -4.24 -2.03
CA LEU A 288 19.40 -3.52 -0.99
C LEU A 288 20.88 -3.92 -0.99
N ASN A 289 21.21 -5.10 -1.49
CA ASN A 289 22.58 -5.55 -1.73
C ASN A 289 23.36 -4.66 -2.73
N LEU A 290 22.66 -3.90 -3.59
CA LEU A 290 23.25 -2.93 -4.52
C LEU A 290 23.38 -1.51 -3.93
N ALA A 291 23.09 -1.34 -2.64
CA ALA A 291 23.22 -0.07 -1.91
C ALA A 291 24.40 -0.16 -0.92
N PRO A 292 25.63 0.25 -1.28
CA PRO A 292 26.81 0.14 -0.41
C PRO A 292 26.64 0.82 0.95
N GLN A 293 25.88 1.92 1.00
CA GLN A 293 25.54 2.66 2.21
C GLN A 293 24.67 1.87 3.20
N LEU A 294 24.03 0.78 2.74
CA LEU A 294 23.20 -0.12 3.54
C LEU A 294 23.90 -1.47 3.81
N SER A 295 25.18 -1.62 3.48
CA SER A 295 25.93 -2.88 3.62
C SER A 295 25.99 -3.44 5.05
N THR A 296 25.78 -2.59 6.06
CA THR A 296 25.74 -2.98 7.48
C THR A 296 24.32 -3.26 7.99
N LEU A 297 23.29 -3.01 7.17
CA LEU A 297 21.90 -3.24 7.54
C LEU A 297 21.66 -4.74 7.69
N LYS A 298 21.27 -5.14 8.90
CA LYS A 298 20.82 -6.50 9.16
C LYS A 298 19.31 -6.55 8.99
N GLN A 299 18.85 -7.32 8.01
CA GLN A 299 17.45 -7.64 7.85
C GLN A 299 16.94 -8.32 9.14
N THR A 300 15.78 -7.88 9.61
CA THR A 300 15.05 -8.50 10.71
C THR A 300 13.56 -8.26 10.52
N THR A 301 12.74 -9.23 10.92
CA THR A 301 11.28 -9.08 10.99
C THR A 301 10.77 -8.89 12.41
N THR A 302 11.68 -8.87 13.40
CA THR A 302 11.29 -8.82 14.82
C THR A 302 12.10 -7.79 15.60
N PHE A 303 11.47 -7.24 16.63
CA PHE A 303 12.10 -6.33 17.57
C PHE A 303 11.63 -6.65 18.99
N GLY A 304 12.58 -6.91 19.89
CA GLY A 304 12.29 -7.20 21.29
C GLY A 304 12.76 -6.07 22.19
N VAL A 305 11.89 -5.58 23.07
CA VAL A 305 12.18 -4.49 24.00
C VAL A 305 11.70 -4.84 25.41
N THR A 306 12.47 -4.44 26.42
CA THR A 306 12.11 -4.50 27.83
C THR A 306 11.98 -3.09 28.39
N PHE A 307 11.11 -2.89 29.38
CA PHE A 307 10.88 -1.57 29.98
C PHE A 307 11.43 -1.56 31.40
N THR A 308 12.22 -0.54 31.74
CA THR A 308 12.87 -0.45 33.05
C THR A 308 12.15 0.51 34.01
N LYS A 309 11.12 1.22 33.53
CA LYS A 309 10.30 2.13 34.33
C LYS A 309 8.83 1.95 34.05
N THR A 310 8.02 2.15 35.08
CA THR A 310 6.57 2.23 34.97
C THR A 310 6.13 3.51 34.26
N GLY A 311 4.97 3.47 33.61
CA GLY A 311 4.37 4.63 32.95
C GLY A 311 3.64 4.26 31.68
N THR A 312 3.11 5.27 30.98
CA THR A 312 2.52 5.09 29.65
C THR A 312 3.43 5.71 28.61
N PHE A 313 3.86 4.89 27.65
CA PHE A 313 4.79 5.28 26.59
C PHE A 313 4.12 5.16 25.24
N ASN A 314 4.04 6.28 24.52
CA ASN A 314 3.55 6.30 23.15
C ASN A 314 4.66 5.86 22.19
N PHE A 315 4.26 5.15 21.14
CA PHE A 315 5.15 4.71 20.08
C PHE A 315 4.48 4.83 18.72
N TYR A 316 5.29 4.87 17.66
CA TYR A 316 4.81 5.03 16.29
C TYR A 316 5.75 4.36 15.29
N CYS A 317 5.25 4.09 14.08
CA CYS A 317 6.09 3.76 12.94
C CYS A 317 6.60 5.07 12.35
N ALA A 318 7.93 5.21 12.19
CA ALA A 318 8.54 6.43 11.67
C ALA A 318 8.27 6.66 10.17
N LEU A 319 7.78 5.63 9.45
CA LEU A 319 7.42 5.72 8.04
C LEU A 319 5.94 6.07 7.82
N HIS A 320 5.03 5.49 8.63
CA HIS A 320 3.57 5.61 8.43
C HIS A 320 2.83 6.30 9.57
N GLY A 321 3.56 6.76 10.57
CA GLY A 321 3.08 7.59 11.67
C GLY A 321 4.01 8.77 11.87
N ALA A 322 3.68 9.60 12.84
CA ALA A 322 4.54 10.69 13.25
C ALA A 322 4.28 11.10 14.69
N ARG A 323 5.19 11.90 15.21
CA ARG A 323 5.18 12.45 16.56
C ARG A 323 5.19 13.98 16.47
N ASP A 324 4.34 14.62 17.24
CA ASP A 324 4.42 16.05 17.50
C ASP A 324 5.56 16.28 18.50
N ASP A 325 6.58 17.02 18.10
CA ASP A 325 7.76 17.24 18.94
C ASP A 325 7.51 18.15 20.14
N ALA A 326 6.54 19.05 20.06
CA ALA A 326 6.18 19.95 21.14
C ALA A 326 5.34 19.25 22.21
N THR A 327 4.42 18.38 21.80
CA THR A 327 3.46 17.74 22.73
C THR A 327 3.80 16.29 23.06
N GLY A 328 4.62 15.63 22.23
CA GLY A 328 4.88 14.19 22.31
C GLY A 328 3.71 13.31 21.88
N ALA A 329 2.63 13.90 21.35
CA ALA A 329 1.51 13.16 20.80
C ALA A 329 1.94 12.39 19.54
N VAL A 330 1.38 11.20 19.34
CA VAL A 330 1.63 10.36 18.16
C VAL A 330 0.36 10.26 17.31
N PHE A 331 0.53 10.14 15.99
CA PHE A 331 -0.56 10.05 15.02
C PHE A 331 -0.20 9.13 13.85
N GLY A 332 -1.21 8.71 13.08
CA GLY A 332 -1.04 7.70 12.03
C GLY A 332 -0.83 6.32 12.63
N MET A 333 0.06 5.52 12.05
CA MET A 333 0.44 4.21 12.60
C MET A 333 1.16 4.38 13.96
N SER A 334 0.39 4.24 15.03
CA SER A 334 0.84 4.55 16.39
C SER A 334 0.09 3.72 17.45
N GLY A 335 0.63 3.69 18.66
CA GLY A 335 0.07 2.98 19.79
C GLY A 335 0.60 3.46 21.14
N SER A 336 0.15 2.83 22.22
CA SER A 336 0.59 3.09 23.59
C SER A 336 0.90 1.80 24.34
N ILE A 337 1.92 1.86 25.20
CA ILE A 337 2.27 0.78 26.13
C ILE A 337 2.14 1.32 27.54
N THR A 338 1.33 0.66 28.36
CA THR A 338 1.27 0.91 29.81
C THR A 338 2.14 -0.12 30.52
N VAL A 339 3.15 0.36 31.24
CA VAL A 339 4.09 -0.45 31.99
C VAL A 339 3.75 -0.35 33.48
N LEU A 340 3.28 -1.46 34.04
CA LEU A 340 2.97 -1.63 35.44
C LEU A 340 4.23 -1.96 36.26
N PRO A 341 4.21 -1.83 37.60
CA PRO A 341 5.29 -2.32 38.44
C PRO A 341 5.61 -3.78 38.17
N ALA A 342 6.87 -4.15 38.40
CA ALA A 342 7.28 -5.56 38.44
C ALA A 342 6.38 -6.33 39.42
N GLU A 343 6.17 -7.61 39.15
CA GLU A 343 5.47 -8.49 40.08
C GLU A 343 6.23 -8.54 41.41
N SER A 344 5.51 -8.46 42.54
CA SER A 344 6.15 -8.61 43.84
C SER A 344 6.66 -10.04 43.97
N GLU A 345 7.93 -10.20 44.32
CA GLU A 345 8.43 -11.49 44.81
C GLU A 345 7.82 -11.71 46.20
N ASP A 346 6.77 -12.53 46.28
CA ASP A 346 6.16 -12.95 47.55
C ASP A 346 7.02 -13.99 48.29
#